data_AF-A0AA90SX57-F1
#
_entry.id   AF-A0AA90SX57-F1
#
_cell.length_a   1.000
_cell.length_b   1.000
_cell.length_c   1.000
_cell.angle_alpha   90.00
_cell.angle_beta   90.00
_cell.angle_gamma   90.00
#
_symmetry.space_group_name_H-M   'P 1'
#
loop_
_entity.id
_entity.type
_entity.pdbx_description
1 polymer ?
#
loop_
_entity_poly.entity_id
_entity_poly.type
_entity_poly.pdbx_seq_one_letter_code
_entity_poly.pdbx_strand_id
1 'polypeptide(L)'
;MLDSNTDLRIIRTKESIRNALVELIDEKGFKAITVKDITTRAKINRGTFYAHYQDKFDLMTKYEEEIMLEMSRIAKQNFPAVIAALGTDSPTLEPFTLAVSIFEYFNENSGFMKAVLGPKGDLSFQTRLKDFMWKTLFGNDPNALIKVENLLVPGQYLASYVVSAHIGVIQQWLDSGRKESPQEMARILSTITVNGPFFAAGLKK
;
A
#
# COMPACT_ATOMS: atom_id res chain seq x y z
N MET A 1 25.93 -9.13 -20.58
CA MET A 1 25.79 -9.20 -19.11
C MET A 1 26.10 -7.81 -18.59
N LEU A 2 25.12 -7.09 -18.06
CA LEU A 2 25.37 -5.76 -17.48
C LEU A 2 26.22 -5.95 -16.20
N ASP A 3 27.31 -5.19 -16.07
CA ASP A 3 28.22 -5.25 -14.91
C ASP A 3 27.45 -5.03 -13.60
N SER A 4 27.60 -5.94 -12.62
CA SER A 4 26.88 -5.86 -11.33
C SER A 4 27.18 -4.57 -10.56
N ASN A 5 28.32 -3.92 -10.83
CA ASN A 5 28.68 -2.62 -10.26
C ASN A 5 27.81 -1.48 -10.82
N THR A 6 27.43 -1.55 -12.10
CA THR A 6 26.51 -0.58 -12.72
C THR A 6 25.12 -0.71 -12.11
N ASP A 7 24.69 -1.95 -11.84
CA ASP A 7 23.39 -2.24 -11.22
C ASP A 7 23.30 -1.66 -9.80
N LEU A 8 24.33 -1.89 -8.96
CA LEU A 8 24.41 -1.31 -7.61
C LEU A 8 24.38 0.23 -7.61
N ARG A 9 25.02 0.87 -8.58
CA ARG A 9 25.00 2.34 -8.72
C ARG A 9 23.61 2.86 -9.08
N ILE A 10 22.89 2.16 -9.95
CA ILE A 10 21.52 2.51 -10.32
C ILE A 10 20.59 2.36 -9.11
N ILE A 11 20.70 1.26 -8.37
CA ILE A 11 19.89 1.01 -7.16
C ILE A 11 20.09 2.13 -6.14
N ARG A 12 21.33 2.43 -5.77
CA ARG A 12 21.65 3.51 -4.82
C ARG A 12 21.15 4.88 -5.27
N THR A 13 21.19 5.15 -6.57
CA THR A 13 20.69 6.40 -7.14
C THR A 13 19.17 6.48 -7.04
N LYS A 14 18.45 5.38 -7.35
CA LYS A 14 17.00 5.33 -7.19
C LYS A 14 16.59 5.46 -5.73
N GLU A 15 17.30 4.83 -4.81
CA GLU A 15 17.07 4.95 -3.37
C GLU A 15 17.28 6.38 -2.86
N SER A 16 18.36 7.05 -3.28
CA SER A 16 18.61 8.44 -2.86
C SER A 16 17.54 9.40 -3.39
N ILE A 17 17.06 9.21 -4.62
CA ILE A 17 15.94 9.96 -5.21
C ILE A 17 14.66 9.69 -4.41
N ARG A 18 14.38 8.43 -4.04
CA ARG A 18 13.19 8.05 -3.26
C ARG A 18 13.18 8.72 -1.90
N ASN A 19 14.28 8.63 -1.16
CA ASN A 19 14.41 9.23 0.16
C ASN A 19 14.25 10.75 0.09
N ALA A 20 14.88 11.39 -0.90
CA ALA A 20 14.72 12.82 -1.14
C ALA A 20 13.26 13.21 -1.41
N LEU A 21 12.54 12.44 -2.22
CA LEU A 21 11.12 12.70 -2.48
C LEU A 21 10.29 12.61 -1.19
N VAL A 22 10.47 11.54 -0.40
CA VAL A 22 9.71 11.30 0.84
C VAL A 22 9.90 12.45 1.83
N GLU A 23 11.15 12.84 2.09
CA GLU A 23 11.46 13.95 3.00
C GLU A 23 10.84 15.27 2.52
N LEU A 24 10.93 15.56 1.22
CA LEU A 24 10.38 16.78 0.64
C LEU A 24 8.84 16.82 0.67
N ILE A 25 8.17 15.66 0.58
CA ILE A 25 6.71 15.57 0.73
C ILE A 25 6.33 15.91 2.17
N ASP A 26 7.05 15.38 3.15
CA ASP A 26 6.78 15.67 4.56
C ASP A 26 7.01 17.16 4.88
N GLU A 27 8.07 17.76 4.34
CA GLU A 27 8.40 19.18 4.56
C GLU A 27 7.38 20.13 3.94
N LYS A 28 7.11 20.02 2.63
CA LYS A 28 6.35 21.04 1.87
C LYS A 28 5.23 20.51 0.98
N GLY A 29 5.01 19.20 0.98
CA GLY A 29 3.97 18.54 0.20
C GLY A 29 4.28 18.37 -1.28
N PHE A 30 3.74 17.30 -1.87
CA PHE A 30 4.10 16.83 -3.21
C PHE A 30 3.89 17.90 -4.32
N LYS A 31 2.82 18.69 -4.22
CA LYS A 31 2.50 19.74 -5.19
C LYS A 31 3.60 20.80 -5.30
N ALA A 32 4.26 21.17 -4.20
CA ALA A 32 5.27 22.22 -4.14
C ALA A 32 6.71 21.75 -4.49
N ILE A 33 6.93 20.44 -4.64
CA ILE A 33 8.24 19.87 -4.98
C ILE A 33 8.59 20.17 -6.44
N THR A 34 9.86 20.43 -6.72
CA THR A 34 10.41 20.51 -8.08
C THR A 34 11.51 19.48 -8.28
N VAL A 35 11.84 19.16 -9.54
CA VAL A 35 13.00 18.30 -9.87
C VAL A 35 14.30 18.89 -9.29
N LYS A 36 14.42 20.22 -9.22
CA LYS A 36 15.59 20.88 -8.61
C LYS A 36 15.72 20.53 -7.13
N ASP A 37 14.62 20.55 -6.38
CA ASP A 37 14.63 20.19 -4.96
C ASP A 37 15.09 18.74 -4.77
N ILE A 38 14.50 17.82 -5.54
CA ILE A 38 14.81 16.38 -5.46
C ILE A 38 16.28 16.14 -5.78
N THR A 39 16.78 16.68 -6.88
CA THR A 39 18.19 16.49 -7.30
C THR A 39 19.17 17.08 -6.29
N THR A 40 18.82 18.22 -5.68
CA THR A 40 19.63 18.88 -4.66
C THR A 40 19.68 18.04 -3.37
N ARG A 41 18.53 17.54 -2.90
CA ARG A 41 18.44 16.71 -1.69
C ARG A 41 19.11 15.35 -1.90
N ALA A 42 18.91 14.71 -3.04
CA ALA A 42 19.51 13.44 -3.41
C ALA A 42 21.01 13.54 -3.76
N LYS A 43 21.56 14.76 -3.84
CA LYS A 43 22.96 15.05 -4.22
C LYS A 43 23.34 14.46 -5.59
N ILE A 44 22.47 14.60 -6.57
CA ILE A 44 22.69 14.16 -7.95
C ILE A 44 22.55 15.33 -8.93
N ASN A 45 23.11 15.18 -10.13
CA ASN A 45 22.85 16.14 -11.19
C ASN A 45 21.49 15.87 -11.86
N ARG A 46 20.94 16.88 -12.56
CA ARG A 46 19.64 16.76 -13.25
C ARG A 46 19.65 15.70 -14.37
N GLY A 47 20.77 15.53 -15.06
CA GLY A 47 20.91 14.50 -16.11
C GLY A 47 20.71 13.10 -15.56
N THR A 48 21.24 12.81 -14.36
CA THR A 48 21.05 11.54 -13.65
C THR A 48 19.59 11.33 -13.27
N PHE A 49 18.87 12.38 -12.84
CA PHE A 49 17.42 12.27 -12.61
C PHE A 49 16.68 11.92 -13.90
N TYR A 50 16.94 12.66 -14.98
CA TYR A 50 16.25 12.48 -16.26
C TYR A 50 16.60 11.16 -16.97
N ALA A 51 17.70 10.50 -16.58
CA ALA A 51 18.01 9.15 -17.03
C ALA A 51 17.05 8.08 -16.46
N HIS A 52 16.32 8.39 -15.38
CA HIS A 52 15.41 7.47 -14.72
C HIS A 52 13.94 7.92 -14.76
N TYR A 53 13.71 9.23 -14.73
CA TYR A 53 12.40 9.83 -14.54
C TYR A 53 12.17 11.04 -15.45
N GLN A 54 11.00 11.13 -16.07
CA GLN A 54 10.66 12.26 -16.94
C GLN A 54 10.44 13.55 -16.14
N ASP A 55 9.75 13.43 -15.01
CA ASP A 55 9.51 14.51 -14.04
C ASP A 55 9.17 13.92 -12.66
N LYS A 56 8.70 14.77 -11.74
CA LYS A 56 8.31 14.32 -10.39
C LYS A 56 7.04 13.46 -10.36
N PHE A 57 6.17 13.58 -11.37
CA PHE A 57 4.94 12.81 -11.46
C PHE A 57 5.25 11.40 -11.96
N ASP A 58 6.08 11.26 -12.99
CA ASP A 58 6.61 9.95 -13.44
C ASP A 58 7.36 9.23 -12.31
N LEU A 59 8.17 9.96 -11.54
CA LEU A 59 8.82 9.43 -10.33
C LEU A 59 7.80 8.86 -9.33
N MET A 60 6.76 9.63 -9.01
CA MET A 60 5.73 9.21 -8.07
C MET A 60 4.98 7.97 -8.59
N THR A 61 4.48 8.03 -9.82
CA THR A 61 3.73 6.95 -10.45
C THR A 61 4.52 5.65 -10.45
N LYS A 62 5.81 5.67 -10.83
CA LYS A 62 6.65 4.47 -10.83
C LYS A 62 6.81 3.85 -9.44
N TYR A 63 6.96 4.67 -8.39
CA TYR A 63 7.03 4.13 -7.04
C TYR A 63 5.71 3.57 -6.56
N GLU A 64 4.59 4.22 -6.87
CA GLU A 64 3.28 3.69 -6.54
C GLU A 64 2.99 2.37 -7.29
N GLU A 65 3.40 2.26 -8.54
CA GLU A 65 3.31 1.02 -9.32
C GLU A 65 4.14 -0.10 -8.69
N GLU A 66 5.36 0.17 -8.24
CA GLU A 66 6.19 -0.79 -7.49
C GLU A 66 5.47 -1.28 -6.22
N ILE A 67 4.85 -0.38 -5.46
CA ILE A 67 4.05 -0.71 -4.27
C ILE A 67 2.82 -1.57 -4.65
N MET A 68 2.08 -1.18 -5.68
CA MET A 68 0.89 -1.92 -6.14
C MET A 68 1.25 -3.33 -6.63
N LEU A 69 2.36 -3.48 -7.36
CA LEU A 69 2.83 -4.78 -7.84
C LEU A 69 3.16 -5.70 -6.66
N GLU A 70 3.86 -5.19 -5.65
CA GLU A 70 4.24 -5.98 -4.49
C GLU A 70 3.03 -6.34 -3.62
N MET A 71 2.08 -5.42 -3.42
CA MET A 71 0.79 -5.74 -2.80
C MET A 71 0.02 -6.81 -3.59
N SER A 72 0.04 -6.75 -4.93
CA SER A 72 -0.57 -7.79 -5.78
C SER A 72 0.06 -9.14 -5.51
N ARG A 73 1.39 -9.19 -5.42
CA ARG A 73 2.16 -10.40 -5.17
C ARG A 73 1.81 -10.99 -3.80
N ILE A 74 1.82 -10.16 -2.75
CA ILE A 74 1.44 -10.55 -1.38
C ILE A 74 0.00 -11.07 -1.35
N ALA A 75 -0.94 -10.37 -2.00
CA ALA A 75 -2.33 -10.77 -2.10
C ALA A 75 -2.47 -12.14 -2.76
N LYS A 76 -1.93 -12.32 -3.96
CA LYS A 76 -2.01 -13.60 -4.69
C LYS A 76 -1.41 -14.77 -3.91
N GLN A 77 -0.31 -14.54 -3.19
CA GLN A 77 0.37 -15.56 -2.40
C GLN A 77 -0.43 -15.99 -1.16
N ASN A 78 -1.10 -15.06 -0.48
CA ASN A 78 -1.68 -15.31 0.84
C ASN A 78 -3.21 -15.42 0.85
N PHE A 79 -3.90 -14.90 -0.16
CA PHE A 79 -5.36 -14.90 -0.20
C PHE A 79 -6.01 -16.30 -0.17
N PRO A 80 -5.45 -17.34 -0.80
CA PRO A 80 -6.01 -18.70 -0.68
C PRO A 80 -6.14 -19.19 0.77
N ALA A 81 -5.19 -18.83 1.65
CA ALA A 81 -5.24 -19.18 3.07
C ALA A 81 -6.38 -18.44 3.81
N VAL A 82 -6.70 -17.22 3.39
CA VAL A 82 -7.83 -16.45 3.93
C VAL A 82 -9.15 -17.15 3.62
N ILE A 83 -9.35 -17.57 2.36
CA ILE A 83 -10.56 -18.29 1.95
C ILE A 83 -10.69 -19.62 2.70
N ALA A 84 -9.59 -20.37 2.81
CA ALA A 84 -9.59 -21.63 3.55
C ALA A 84 -9.99 -21.42 5.03
N ALA A 85 -9.45 -20.39 5.68
CA ALA A 85 -9.76 -20.09 7.08
C ALA A 85 -11.24 -19.66 7.26
N LEU A 86 -11.76 -18.81 6.37
CA LEU A 86 -13.16 -18.35 6.41
C LEU A 86 -14.18 -19.44 6.07
N GLY A 87 -13.76 -20.51 5.39
CA GLY A 87 -14.61 -21.66 5.07
C GLY A 87 -14.77 -22.66 6.23
N THR A 88 -14.13 -22.43 7.38
CA THR A 88 -14.26 -23.28 8.57
C THR A 88 -15.16 -22.63 9.62
N ASP A 89 -15.94 -23.44 10.34
CA ASP A 89 -16.76 -22.97 11.47
C ASP A 89 -15.93 -22.63 12.73
N SER A 90 -14.60 -22.66 12.63
CA SER A 90 -13.71 -22.38 13.75
C SER A 90 -13.47 -20.87 13.85
N PRO A 91 -13.54 -20.27 15.05
CA PRO A 91 -13.11 -18.89 15.24
C PRO A 91 -11.64 -18.74 14.85
N THR A 92 -11.35 -17.82 13.93
CA THR A 92 -9.99 -17.45 13.56
C THR A 92 -9.37 -16.61 14.66
N LEU A 93 -8.62 -17.25 15.56
CA LEU A 93 -7.91 -16.57 16.66
C LEU A 93 -6.62 -15.87 16.18
N GLU A 94 -6.05 -16.35 15.07
CA GLU A 94 -4.84 -15.79 14.48
C GLU A 94 -5.15 -14.77 13.38
N PRO A 95 -4.35 -13.69 13.26
CA PRO A 95 -4.49 -12.75 12.17
C PRO A 95 -4.25 -13.43 10.83
N PHE A 96 -4.93 -12.96 9.78
CA PHE A 96 -4.65 -13.47 8.44
C PHE A 96 -3.22 -13.17 8.02
N THR A 97 -2.51 -14.17 7.49
CA THR A 97 -1.15 -14.02 6.96
C THR A 97 -1.08 -12.92 5.91
N LEU A 98 -2.13 -12.77 5.09
CA LEU A 98 -2.28 -11.66 4.16
C LEU A 98 -2.18 -10.29 4.86
N ALA A 99 -2.93 -10.09 5.94
CA ALA A 99 -2.91 -8.83 6.67
C ALA A 99 -1.53 -8.59 7.31
N VAL A 100 -0.92 -9.63 7.89
CA VAL A 100 0.45 -9.55 8.45
C VAL A 100 1.45 -9.10 7.39
N SER A 101 1.51 -9.79 6.25
CA SER A 101 2.47 -9.47 5.18
C SER A 101 2.26 -8.07 4.59
N ILE A 102 1.02 -7.59 4.49
CA ILE A 102 0.74 -6.22 4.05
C ILE A 102 1.25 -5.19 5.08
N PHE A 103 1.01 -5.40 6.38
CA PHE A 103 1.50 -4.49 7.40
C PHE A 103 3.03 -4.55 7.56
N GLU A 104 3.66 -5.71 7.39
CA GLU A 104 5.13 -5.83 7.37
C GLU A 104 5.71 -5.03 6.21
N TYR A 105 5.14 -5.20 5.01
CA TYR A 105 5.55 -4.44 3.83
C TYR A 105 5.39 -2.92 4.01
N PHE A 106 4.28 -2.48 4.60
CA PHE A 106 4.06 -1.07 4.90
C PHE A 106 4.96 -0.56 6.03
N ASN A 107 5.36 -1.40 6.98
CA ASN A 107 6.32 -1.02 8.01
C ASN A 107 7.69 -0.72 7.40
N GLU A 108 8.17 -1.62 6.53
CA GLU A 108 9.43 -1.49 5.79
C GLU A 108 9.44 -0.26 4.87
N ASN A 109 8.29 0.07 4.27
CA ASN A 109 8.12 1.19 3.35
C ASN A 109 7.42 2.41 3.99
N SER A 110 7.45 2.50 5.32
CA SER A 110 6.59 3.40 6.09
C SER A 110 6.79 4.88 5.81
N GLY A 111 8.01 5.33 5.52
CA GLY A 111 8.27 6.72 5.15
C GLY A 111 7.50 7.13 3.89
N PHE A 112 7.56 6.29 2.85
CA PHE A 112 6.83 6.51 1.61
C PHE A 112 5.32 6.35 1.80
N MET A 113 4.88 5.31 2.51
CA MET A 113 3.45 5.11 2.80
C MET A 113 2.84 6.30 3.54
N LYS A 114 3.53 6.83 4.55
CA LYS A 114 3.09 8.03 5.26
C LYS A 114 3.05 9.26 4.34
N ALA A 115 4.09 9.43 3.52
CA ALA A 115 4.17 10.57 2.60
C ALA A 115 3.02 10.58 1.57
N VAL A 116 2.70 9.42 0.97
CA VAL A 116 1.71 9.35 -0.12
C VAL A 116 0.27 9.22 0.40
N LEU A 117 0.04 8.48 1.48
CA LEU A 117 -1.30 8.36 2.08
C LEU A 117 -1.66 9.57 2.94
N GLY A 118 -0.69 10.37 3.36
CA GLY A 118 -0.91 11.56 4.18
C GLY A 118 -1.53 12.74 3.40
N PRO A 119 -1.99 13.77 4.12
CA PRO A 119 -2.68 14.93 3.51
C PRO A 119 -1.79 15.76 2.58
N LYS A 120 -0.46 15.62 2.70
CA LYS A 120 0.56 16.29 1.87
C LYS A 120 0.96 15.49 0.62
N GLY A 121 0.45 14.26 0.50
CA GLY A 121 0.78 13.32 -0.58
C GLY A 121 0.03 13.58 -1.89
N ASP A 122 0.04 12.57 -2.76
CA ASP A 122 -0.76 12.56 -3.99
C ASP A 122 -2.12 11.92 -3.72
N LEU A 123 -3.18 12.74 -3.67
CA LEU A 123 -4.55 12.27 -3.48
C LEU A 123 -4.98 11.24 -4.53
N SER A 124 -4.39 11.28 -5.73
CA SER A 124 -4.74 10.33 -6.78
C SER A 124 -4.22 8.91 -6.51
N PHE A 125 -3.27 8.73 -5.58
CA PHE A 125 -2.82 7.40 -5.15
C PHE A 125 -3.94 6.60 -4.50
N GLN A 126 -4.74 7.20 -3.62
CA GLN A 126 -5.84 6.49 -2.96
C GLN A 126 -6.89 6.03 -3.99
N THR A 127 -7.15 6.83 -5.01
CA THR A 127 -8.04 6.47 -6.13
C THR A 127 -7.44 5.30 -6.92
N ARG A 128 -6.16 5.40 -7.33
CA ARG A 128 -5.49 4.30 -8.04
C ARG A 128 -5.45 3.01 -7.21
N LEU A 129 -5.24 3.13 -5.90
CA LEU A 129 -5.22 1.99 -4.97
C LEU A 129 -6.60 1.31 -4.90
N LYS A 130 -7.69 2.08 -4.85
CA LYS A 130 -9.06 1.54 -4.92
C LYS A 130 -9.30 0.80 -6.23
N ASP A 131 -8.91 1.38 -7.36
CA ASP A 131 -9.07 0.75 -8.68
C ASP A 131 -8.23 -0.54 -8.79
N PHE A 132 -7.01 -0.50 -8.29
CA PHE A 132 -6.12 -1.65 -8.24
C PHE A 132 -6.70 -2.79 -7.38
N MET A 133 -7.21 -2.46 -6.18
CA MET A 133 -7.84 -3.43 -5.29
C MET A 133 -9.12 -3.99 -5.88
N TRP A 134 -9.94 -3.16 -6.54
CA TRP A 134 -11.11 -3.61 -7.28
C TRP A 134 -10.75 -4.65 -8.34
N LYS A 135 -9.76 -4.34 -9.19
CA LYS A 135 -9.29 -5.25 -10.25
C LYS A 135 -8.73 -6.56 -9.67
N THR A 136 -7.95 -6.48 -8.60
CA THR A 136 -7.31 -7.64 -7.97
C THR A 136 -8.31 -8.55 -7.25
N LEU A 137 -9.31 -7.97 -6.58
CA LEU A 137 -10.24 -8.71 -5.75
C LEU A 137 -11.53 -9.12 -6.46
N PHE A 138 -12.13 -8.24 -7.27
CA PHE A 138 -13.52 -8.37 -7.74
C PHE A 138 -13.71 -8.21 -9.25
N GLY A 139 -12.64 -7.98 -10.02
CA GLY A 139 -12.72 -7.71 -11.46
C GLY A 139 -13.29 -8.87 -12.27
N ASN A 140 -13.63 -8.62 -13.54
CA ASN A 140 -13.99 -9.66 -14.53
C ASN A 140 -12.78 -10.52 -14.96
N ASP A 141 -11.68 -10.48 -14.20
CA ASP A 141 -10.48 -11.27 -14.45
C ASP A 141 -10.74 -12.71 -14.00
N PRO A 142 -10.45 -13.73 -14.83
CA PRO A 142 -10.49 -15.13 -14.41
C PRO A 142 -9.68 -15.44 -13.14
N ASN A 143 -8.68 -14.60 -12.83
CA ASN A 143 -7.82 -14.69 -11.65
C ASN A 143 -8.29 -13.80 -10.49
N ALA A 144 -9.47 -13.19 -10.57
CA ALA A 144 -10.03 -12.41 -9.47
C ALA A 144 -10.18 -13.29 -8.23
N LEU A 145 -9.79 -12.74 -7.08
CA LEU A 145 -9.73 -13.48 -5.82
C LEU A 145 -11.11 -13.77 -5.22
N ILE A 146 -12.11 -12.95 -5.53
CA ILE A 146 -13.50 -13.07 -5.06
C ILE A 146 -14.44 -13.10 -6.27
N LYS A 147 -15.27 -14.14 -6.35
CA LYS A 147 -16.28 -14.25 -7.41
C LYS A 147 -17.48 -13.35 -7.15
N VAL A 148 -17.84 -12.54 -8.14
CA VAL A 148 -18.94 -11.55 -8.06
C VAL A 148 -20.31 -12.21 -7.87
N GLU A 149 -20.50 -13.44 -8.35
CA GLU A 149 -21.77 -14.17 -8.33
C GLU A 149 -22.34 -14.44 -6.92
N ASN A 150 -21.48 -14.45 -5.88
CA ASN A 150 -21.87 -14.76 -4.51
C ASN A 150 -21.95 -13.52 -3.60
N LEU A 151 -21.87 -12.31 -4.16
CA LEU A 151 -21.88 -11.09 -3.36
C LEU A 151 -23.28 -10.75 -2.86
N LEU A 152 -23.41 -10.45 -1.57
CA LEU A 152 -24.67 -10.03 -0.95
C LEU A 152 -25.04 -8.57 -1.24
N VAL A 153 -24.08 -7.78 -1.74
CA VAL A 153 -24.24 -6.36 -2.11
C VAL A 153 -23.43 -6.09 -3.39
N PRO A 154 -23.72 -5.03 -4.15
CA PRO A 154 -22.96 -4.73 -5.36
C PRO A 154 -21.47 -4.52 -5.03
N GLY A 155 -20.60 -5.24 -5.74
CA GLY A 155 -19.18 -5.31 -5.42
C GLY A 155 -18.49 -3.95 -5.33
N GLN A 156 -18.85 -2.99 -6.17
CA GLN A 156 -18.26 -1.65 -6.17
C GLN A 156 -18.43 -0.92 -4.82
N TYR A 157 -19.55 -1.13 -4.13
CA TYR A 157 -19.79 -0.56 -2.81
C TYR A 157 -19.02 -1.31 -1.73
N LEU A 158 -18.97 -2.65 -1.83
CA LEU A 158 -18.18 -3.49 -0.92
C LEU A 158 -16.70 -3.14 -0.99
N ALA A 159 -16.13 -3.08 -2.20
CA ALA A 159 -14.73 -2.74 -2.42
C ALA A 159 -14.42 -1.33 -1.95
N SER A 160 -15.30 -0.35 -2.25
CA SER A 160 -15.13 1.02 -1.76
C SER A 160 -15.13 1.09 -0.24
N TYR A 161 -16.05 0.38 0.44
CA TYR A 161 -16.11 0.31 1.89
C TYR A 161 -14.86 -0.34 2.49
N VAL A 162 -14.51 -1.55 2.03
CA VAL A 162 -13.36 -2.31 2.55
C VAL A 162 -12.07 -1.51 2.37
N VAL A 163 -11.78 -1.02 1.16
CA VAL A 163 -10.55 -0.29 0.88
C VAL A 163 -10.49 1.02 1.67
N SER A 164 -11.59 1.77 1.75
CA SER A 164 -11.60 3.00 2.56
C SER A 164 -11.40 2.73 4.04
N ALA A 165 -12.01 1.68 4.61
CA ALA A 165 -11.81 1.30 5.99
C ALA A 165 -10.35 0.89 6.25
N HIS A 166 -9.77 0.08 5.37
CA HIS A 166 -8.38 -0.37 5.48
C HIS A 166 -7.39 0.81 5.38
N ILE A 167 -7.56 1.69 4.39
CA ILE A 167 -6.73 2.90 4.24
C ILE A 167 -6.80 3.76 5.51
N GLY A 168 -7.99 3.95 6.07
CA GLY A 168 -8.15 4.73 7.31
C GLY A 168 -7.39 4.12 8.50
N VAL A 169 -7.44 2.80 8.67
CA VAL A 169 -6.67 2.09 9.71
C VAL A 169 -5.17 2.22 9.48
N ILE A 170 -4.70 2.07 8.24
CA ILE A 170 -3.28 2.21 7.89
C ILE A 170 -2.78 3.63 8.14
N GLN A 171 -3.54 4.65 7.73
CA GLN A 171 -3.23 6.06 7.97
C GLN A 171 -3.11 6.33 9.48
N GLN A 172 -4.09 5.90 10.26
CA GLN A 172 -4.07 6.05 11.72
C GLN A 172 -2.81 5.41 12.34
N TRP A 173 -2.45 4.20 11.91
CA TRP A 173 -1.27 3.51 12.40
C TRP A 173 0.04 4.23 12.02
N LEU A 174 0.18 4.70 10.78
CA LEU A 174 1.35 5.46 10.33
C LEU A 174 1.48 6.81 11.06
N ASP A 175 0.37 7.50 11.30
CA ASP A 175 0.33 8.78 12.01
C ASP A 175 0.62 8.64 13.51
N SER A 176 0.25 7.51 14.11
CA SER A 176 0.59 7.17 15.49
C SER A 176 2.06 6.81 15.71
N GLY A 177 2.89 6.85 14.65
CA GLY A 177 4.29 6.47 14.71
C GLY A 177 4.53 4.97 14.68
N ARG A 178 3.56 4.20 14.16
CA ARG A 178 3.60 2.71 14.09
C ARG A 178 3.79 2.09 15.47
N LYS A 179 2.96 2.51 16.43
CA LYS A 179 3.05 2.08 17.84
C LYS A 179 2.82 0.57 17.98
N GLU A 180 1.82 0.05 17.29
CA GLU A 180 1.52 -1.37 17.22
C GLU A 180 2.44 -2.06 16.21
N SER A 181 2.82 -3.31 16.49
CA SER A 181 3.53 -4.18 15.54
C SER A 181 2.64 -4.54 14.34
N PRO A 182 3.24 -4.93 13.20
CA PRO A 182 2.48 -5.45 12.05
C PRO A 182 1.50 -6.57 12.41
N GLN A 183 1.89 -7.47 13.32
CA GLN A 183 1.08 -8.59 13.78
C GLN A 183 -0.13 -8.12 14.61
N GLU A 184 0.05 -7.14 15.50
CA GLU A 184 -1.04 -6.54 16.27
C GLU A 184 -2.03 -5.80 15.34
N MET A 185 -1.52 -5.02 14.39
CA MET A 185 -2.35 -4.34 13.40
C MET A 185 -3.12 -5.32 12.50
N ALA A 186 -2.49 -6.40 12.08
CA ALA A 186 -3.14 -7.46 11.33
C ALA A 186 -4.27 -8.11 12.11
N ARG A 187 -4.09 -8.31 13.43
CA ARG A 187 -5.15 -8.84 14.31
C ARG A 187 -6.32 -7.86 14.41
N ILE A 188 -6.05 -6.59 14.70
CA ILE A 188 -7.06 -5.53 14.77
C ILE A 188 -7.89 -5.47 13.48
N LEU A 189 -7.20 -5.39 12.33
CA LEU A 189 -7.85 -5.25 11.04
C LEU A 189 -8.64 -6.51 10.66
N SER A 190 -8.12 -7.70 10.96
CA SER A 190 -8.82 -8.98 10.72
C SER A 190 -10.09 -9.07 11.57
N THR A 191 -10.05 -8.70 12.86
CA THR A 191 -11.22 -8.70 13.74
C THR A 191 -12.33 -7.78 13.22
N ILE A 192 -11.99 -6.56 12.78
CA ILE A 192 -12.96 -5.61 12.22
C ILE A 192 -13.53 -6.14 10.89
N THR A 193 -12.69 -6.72 10.05
CA THR A 193 -13.08 -7.15 8.70
C THR A 193 -13.99 -8.38 8.74
N VAL A 194 -13.70 -9.36 9.59
CA VAL A 194 -14.47 -10.61 9.66
C VAL A 194 -15.79 -10.43 10.41
N ASN A 195 -15.75 -9.77 11.58
CA ASN A 195 -16.91 -9.70 12.47
C ASN A 195 -17.73 -8.41 12.27
N GLY A 196 -17.16 -7.44 11.57
CA GLY A 196 -17.77 -6.14 11.32
C GLY A 196 -17.56 -5.12 12.45
N PRO A 197 -17.80 -3.83 12.18
CA PRO A 197 -17.52 -2.74 13.10
C PRO A 197 -18.39 -2.77 14.36
N PHE A 198 -19.64 -3.25 14.29
CA PHE A 198 -20.51 -3.35 15.47
C PHE A 198 -20.03 -4.42 16.47
N PHE A 199 -19.47 -5.52 15.98
CA PHE A 199 -18.84 -6.52 16.84
C PHE A 199 -17.58 -5.96 17.47
N ALA A 200 -16.70 -5.32 16.67
CA ALA A 200 -15.49 -4.69 17.18
C ALA A 200 -15.77 -3.59 18.22
N ALA A 201 -16.91 -2.91 18.12
CA ALA A 201 -17.39 -1.94 19.10
C ALA A 201 -18.04 -2.55 20.35
N GLY A 202 -18.17 -3.88 20.43
CA GLY A 202 -18.83 -4.59 21.53
C GLY A 202 -20.36 -4.47 21.54
N LEU A 203 -20.97 -3.98 20.46
CA LEU A 203 -22.42 -3.76 20.34
C LEU A 203 -23.16 -5.00 19.84
N LYS A 204 -22.45 -5.93 19.21
CA LYS A 204 -22.95 -7.22 18.73
C LYS A 204 -22.08 -8.32 19.34
N LYS A 205 -22.70 -9.33 19.93
CA LYS A 205 -22.04 -10.53 20.45
C LYS A 205 -22.20 -11.69 19.49
#